data_AF-A0A968YUL4-F1
#
_entry.id   AF-A0A968YUL4-F1
#
_cell.length_a   1.000
_cell.length_b   1.000
_cell.length_c   1.000
_cell.angle_alpha   90.00
_cell.angle_beta   90.00
_cell.angle_gamma   90.00
#
_symmetry.space_group_name_H-M   'P 1'
#
loop_
_entity.id
_entity.type
_entity.pdbx_description
1 polymer ?
#
loop_
_entity_poly.entity_id
_entity_poly.type
_entity_poly.pdbx_seq_one_letter_code
_entity_poly.pdbx_strand_id
1 'polypeptide(L)'
;MHEILIRFKDETGQIILPLNFIPIAERYGLMHLIDRWVIQNLFDFINQSRRQKTNRELDNDFYMINLSGASLNDDQFLDFVKEQLDLYSIKPETICFEITETMAIENVNKTASLIQQLRTLGCSFALDDFGSGMSSFGYLKNLPVDYLKIDGIFIKDIVQNRVDGEIVEAINRVAHVMGIQTVAEYVENNDILIELKSIGIDYAQGYGIAKPAPLQ
;
A
#
# COMPACT_ATOMS: atom_id res chain seq x y z
N MET A 1 5.16 -10.46 0.05
CA MET A 1 4.48 -9.16 0.05
C MET A 1 4.30 -8.72 1.48
N HIS A 2 4.84 -7.56 1.84
CA HIS A 2 4.83 -7.00 3.18
C HIS A 2 4.43 -5.55 3.10
N GLU A 3 3.40 -5.16 3.83
CA GLU A 3 3.09 -3.74 4.03
C GLU A 3 3.99 -3.17 5.14
N ILE A 4 4.60 -2.02 4.85
CA ILE A 4 5.49 -1.32 5.77
C ILE A 4 4.69 -0.32 6.60
N LEU A 5 4.62 -0.61 7.90
CA LEU A 5 3.84 0.16 8.86
C LEU A 5 4.74 0.93 9.82
N ILE A 6 4.66 2.26 9.78
CA ILE A 6 5.42 3.11 10.69
C ILE A 6 4.97 2.93 12.15
N ARG A 7 5.92 2.93 13.07
CA ARG A 7 5.71 2.98 14.52
C ARG A 7 6.64 4.03 15.10
N PHE A 8 6.10 4.94 15.91
CA PHE A 8 6.89 5.93 16.63
C PHE A 8 7.25 5.37 18.01
N LYS A 9 8.49 5.57 18.46
CA LYS A 9 8.90 5.24 19.83
C LYS A 9 9.20 6.55 20.56
N ASP A 10 8.58 6.74 21.72
CA ASP A 10 8.90 7.90 22.55
C ASP A 10 10.22 7.73 23.31
N GLU A 11 10.59 8.73 24.10
CA GLU A 11 11.83 8.75 24.90
C GLU A 11 11.89 7.60 25.94
N THR A 12 10.76 7.03 26.32
CA THR A 12 10.66 5.90 27.24
C THR A 12 10.71 4.55 26.53
N GLY A 13 10.71 4.55 25.19
CA GLY A 13 10.65 3.36 24.35
C GLY A 13 9.23 2.83 24.12
N GLN A 14 8.20 3.55 24.57
CA GLN A 14 6.81 3.18 24.33
C GLN A 14 6.45 3.37 22.86
N ILE A 15 5.77 2.38 22.28
CA ILE A 15 5.28 2.46 20.90
C ILE A 15 4.01 3.30 20.85
N ILE A 16 4.08 4.40 20.10
CA ILE A 16 2.96 5.26 19.73
C ILE A 16 2.48 4.85 18.32
N LEU A 17 1.18 4.56 18.21
CA LEU A 17 0.54 4.13 16.97
C LEU A 17 0.31 5.32 16.01
N PRO A 18 0.27 5.07 14.69
CA PRO A 18 0.06 6.11 13.66
C PRO A 18 -1.09 7.08 13.93
N LEU A 19 -2.24 6.56 14.39
CA LEU A 19 -3.43 7.37 14.69
C LEU A 19 -3.18 8.49 15.71
N ASN A 20 -2.14 8.39 16.54
CA ASN A 20 -1.82 9.39 17.56
C ASN A 20 -0.87 10.48 17.08
N PHE A 21 -0.15 10.29 15.97
CA PHE A 21 0.87 11.26 15.50
C PHE A 21 0.72 11.67 14.03
N ILE A 22 0.11 10.84 13.17
CA ILE A 22 -0.10 11.17 11.75
C ILE A 22 -0.99 12.42 11.59
N PRO A 23 -2.15 12.57 12.28
CA PRO A 23 -2.96 13.78 12.16
C PRO A 23 -2.22 15.06 12.58
N ILE A 24 -1.28 14.93 13.52
CA ILE A 24 -0.43 16.03 13.96
C ILE A 24 0.59 16.35 12.87
N ALA A 25 1.26 15.34 12.32
CA ALA A 25 2.22 15.51 11.24
C ALA A 25 1.57 16.13 9.98
N GLU A 26 0.37 15.71 9.61
CA GLU A 26 -0.42 16.31 8.54
C GLU A 26 -0.72 17.79 8.80
N ARG A 27 -1.23 18.10 10.00
CA ARG A 27 -1.55 19.47 10.40
C ARG A 27 -0.34 20.42 10.33
N TYR A 28 0.85 19.91 10.63
CA TYR A 28 2.09 20.68 10.59
C TYR A 28 2.87 20.53 9.27
N GLY A 29 2.31 19.85 8.26
CA GLY A 29 2.93 19.68 6.95
C GLY A 29 4.18 18.82 6.95
N LEU A 30 4.34 17.92 7.92
CA LEU A 30 5.54 17.09 8.12
C LEU A 30 5.48 15.74 7.38
N MET A 31 4.36 15.40 6.74
CA MET A 31 4.18 14.08 6.12
C MET A 31 5.19 13.78 5.01
N HIS A 32 5.57 14.76 4.20
CA HIS A 32 6.62 14.59 3.18
C HIS A 32 7.98 14.18 3.80
N LEU A 33 8.31 14.66 5.00
CA LEU A 33 9.52 14.27 5.72
C LEU A 33 9.41 12.83 6.25
N ILE A 34 8.23 12.46 6.74
CA ILE A 34 7.96 11.11 7.24
C ILE A 34 8.06 10.09 6.11
N ASP A 35 7.43 10.34 4.96
CA ASP A 35 7.46 9.43 3.82
C ASP A 35 8.90 9.22 3.32
N ARG A 36 9.66 10.31 3.17
CA ARG A 36 11.08 10.24 2.78
C ARG A 36 11.90 9.45 3.80
N TRP A 37 11.66 9.67 5.10
CA TRP A 37 12.32 8.93 6.16
C TRP A 37 11.98 7.43 6.12
N VAL A 38 10.71 7.06 5.89
CA VAL A 38 10.28 5.66 5.76
C VAL A 38 11.00 4.99 4.59
N ILE A 39 11.01 5.63 3.42
CA ILE A 39 11.68 5.10 2.21
C ILE A 39 13.17 4.90 2.48
N GLN A 40 13.84 5.90 3.04
CA GLN A 40 15.27 5.83 3.37
C GLN A 40 15.60 4.68 4.32
N ASN A 41 14.86 4.56 5.43
CA ASN A 41 15.13 3.53 6.43
C ASN A 41 14.81 2.13 5.90
N LEU A 42 13.75 1.99 5.11
CA LEU A 42 13.42 0.72 4.47
C LEU A 42 14.50 0.32 3.46
N PHE A 43 14.94 1.25 2.61
CA PHE A 43 15.92 0.94 1.57
C PHE A 43 17.30 0.63 2.18
N ASP A 44 17.70 1.35 3.23
CA ASP A 44 18.88 1.02 4.02
C ASP A 44 18.76 -0.37 4.65
N PHE A 45 17.62 -0.69 5.27
CA PHE A 45 17.35 -2.01 5.82
C PHE A 45 17.46 -3.12 4.75
N ILE A 46 16.82 -2.96 3.59
CA ILE A 46 16.88 -3.92 2.49
C ILE A 46 18.33 -4.11 2.03
N ASN A 47 19.07 -3.02 1.85
CA ASN A 47 20.47 -3.05 1.43
C ASN A 47 21.38 -3.76 2.45
N GLN A 48 21.14 -3.57 3.75
CA GLN A 48 21.89 -4.28 4.80
C GLN A 48 21.53 -5.77 4.85
N SER A 49 20.25 -6.10 4.75
CA SER A 49 19.74 -7.48 4.78
C SER A 49 20.21 -8.29 3.56
N ARG A 50 20.40 -7.64 2.40
CA ARG A 50 21.01 -8.25 1.20
C ARG A 50 22.37 -8.88 1.43
N ARG A 51 23.16 -8.34 2.36
CA ARG A 51 24.49 -8.88 2.66
C ARG A 51 24.45 -10.20 3.45
N GLN A 52 23.30 -10.51 4.04
CA GLN A 52 23.11 -11.65 4.95
C GLN A 52 22.23 -12.75 4.33
N LYS A 53 21.42 -12.41 3.32
CA LYS A 53 20.51 -13.33 2.63
C LYS A 53 21.15 -13.98 1.41
N THR A 54 20.70 -15.19 1.07
CA THR A 54 21.02 -15.83 -0.22
C THR A 54 20.26 -15.15 -1.36
N ASN A 55 20.77 -15.23 -2.61
CA ASN A 55 20.09 -14.65 -3.78
C ASN A 55 18.61 -15.09 -3.92
N ARG A 56 18.27 -16.30 -3.48
CA ARG A 56 16.92 -16.87 -3.60
C ARG A 56 15.93 -16.31 -2.57
N GLU A 57 16.42 -15.87 -1.42
CA GLU A 57 15.60 -15.20 -0.39
C GLU A 57 15.31 -13.75 -0.79
N LEU A 58 16.23 -13.13 -1.54
CA LEU A 58 16.11 -11.76 -2.01
C LEU A 58 15.10 -11.56 -3.14
N ASP A 59 14.84 -12.59 -3.93
CA ASP A 59 13.87 -12.51 -5.03
C ASP A 59 12.41 -12.61 -4.56
N ASN A 60 12.15 -12.89 -3.27
CA ASN A 60 10.79 -12.99 -2.70
C ASN A 60 10.37 -11.75 -1.89
N ASP A 61 11.28 -10.82 -1.64
CA ASP A 61 11.00 -9.62 -0.86
C ASP A 61 10.23 -8.61 -1.74
N PHE A 62 9.00 -8.28 -1.33
CA PHE A 62 8.14 -7.28 -1.98
C PHE A 62 7.50 -6.41 -0.91
N TYR A 63 7.71 -5.10 -0.99
CA TYR A 63 7.36 -4.15 0.05
C TYR A 63 6.38 -3.11 -0.45
N MET A 64 5.31 -2.91 0.32
CA MET A 64 4.29 -1.90 0.05
C MET A 64 4.46 -0.74 1.03
N ILE A 65 4.52 0.48 0.51
CA ILE A 65 4.84 1.70 1.27
C ILE A 65 3.72 2.71 1.09
N ASN A 66 3.04 3.06 2.19
CA ASN A 66 2.07 4.13 2.21
C ASN A 66 2.73 5.48 1.88
N LEU A 67 2.15 6.21 0.94
CA LEU A 67 2.52 7.59 0.62
C LEU A 67 1.41 8.54 1.06
N SER A 68 1.81 9.73 1.51
CA SER A 68 0.89 10.82 1.83
C SER A 68 0.60 11.71 0.62
N GLY A 69 -0.50 12.47 0.70
CA GLY A 69 -0.86 13.47 -0.31
C GLY A 69 0.20 14.57 -0.43
N ALA A 70 0.98 14.81 0.62
CA ALA A 70 2.08 15.76 0.60
C ALA A 70 3.19 15.31 -0.36
N SER A 71 3.57 14.03 -0.33
CA SER A 71 4.58 13.47 -1.23
C SER A 71 4.10 13.34 -2.67
N LEU A 72 2.83 12.97 -2.88
CA LEU A 72 2.24 12.96 -4.23
C LEU A 72 2.23 14.35 -4.89
N ASN A 73 2.09 15.40 -4.09
CA ASN A 73 2.07 16.77 -4.56
C ASN A 73 3.45 17.43 -4.57
N ASP A 74 4.50 16.76 -4.12
CA ASP A 74 5.88 17.25 -4.12
C ASP A 74 6.56 16.96 -5.46
N ASP A 75 6.89 18.02 -6.20
CA ASP A 75 7.53 17.92 -7.51
C ASP A 75 8.95 17.34 -7.44
N GLN A 76 9.58 17.29 -6.26
CA GLN A 76 10.89 16.69 -6.03
C GLN A 76 10.82 15.22 -5.63
N PHE A 77 9.63 14.67 -5.38
CA PHE A 77 9.48 13.31 -4.85
C PHE A 77 10.01 12.25 -5.82
N LEU A 78 9.72 12.40 -7.12
CA LEU A 78 10.19 11.45 -8.13
C LEU A 78 11.72 11.34 -8.16
N ASP A 79 12.40 12.48 -8.17
CA ASP A 79 13.87 12.51 -8.24
C ASP A 79 14.47 11.99 -6.94
N PHE A 80 13.87 12.31 -5.79
CA PHE A 80 14.23 11.69 -4.52
C PHE A 80 14.13 10.15 -4.58
N VAL A 81 13.03 9.58 -5.08
CA VAL A 81 12.87 8.12 -5.17
C VAL A 81 13.92 7.50 -6.09
N LYS A 82 14.21 8.10 -7.25
CA LYS A 82 15.29 7.64 -8.15
C LYS A 82 16.63 7.62 -7.44
N GLU A 83 16.99 8.71 -6.76
CA GLU A 83 18.23 8.81 -6.01
C GLU A 83 18.32 7.72 -4.93
N GLN A 84 17.24 7.45 -4.19
CA GLN A 84 17.24 6.41 -3.16
C GLN A 84 17.32 5.00 -3.75
N LEU A 85 16.61 4.72 -4.84
CA LEU A 85 16.69 3.43 -5.54
C LEU A 85 18.14 3.16 -5.98
N ASP A 86 18.80 4.14 -6.58
CA ASP A 86 20.19 4.03 -7.04
C ASP A 86 21.17 3.90 -5.87
N LEU A 87 21.07 4.79 -4.86
CA LEU A 87 21.96 4.84 -3.69
C LEU A 87 22.01 3.51 -2.94
N TYR A 88 20.85 2.88 -2.76
CA TYR A 88 20.71 1.61 -2.04
C TYR A 88 20.67 0.39 -2.97
N SER A 89 20.81 0.60 -4.29
CA SER A 89 20.74 -0.45 -5.32
C SER A 89 19.48 -1.31 -5.23
N ILE A 90 18.34 -0.69 -4.92
CA ILE A 90 17.06 -1.37 -4.77
C ILE A 90 16.51 -1.75 -6.14
N LYS A 91 15.95 -2.97 -6.25
CA LYS A 91 15.25 -3.41 -7.46
C LYS A 91 13.87 -2.75 -7.45
N PRO A 92 13.54 -1.83 -8.37
CA PRO A 92 12.29 -1.09 -8.33
C PRO A 92 11.05 -2.00 -8.31
N GLU A 93 11.12 -3.18 -8.92
CA GLU A 93 10.05 -4.18 -9.02
C GLU A 93 9.68 -4.81 -7.67
N THR A 94 10.53 -4.63 -6.66
CA THR A 94 10.26 -5.08 -5.27
C THR A 94 9.51 -4.05 -4.44
N ILE A 95 9.26 -2.86 -5.00
CA ILE A 95 8.64 -1.74 -4.29
C ILE A 95 7.27 -1.44 -4.92
N CYS A 96 6.26 -1.39 -4.06
CA CYS A 96 4.93 -0.91 -4.37
C CYS A 96 4.63 0.31 -3.51
N PHE A 97 4.14 1.38 -4.10
CA PHE A 97 3.64 2.53 -3.36
C PHE A 97 2.12 2.44 -3.22
N GLU A 98 1.62 2.74 -2.03
CA GLU A 98 0.18 2.75 -1.74
C GLU A 98 -0.28 4.18 -1.54
N ILE A 99 -1.45 4.50 -2.10
CA ILE A 99 -2.10 5.79 -1.94
C ILE A 99 -3.57 5.56 -1.62
N THR A 100 -4.15 6.36 -0.73
CA THR A 100 -5.58 6.24 -0.43
C THR A 100 -6.43 6.73 -1.61
N GLU A 101 -7.64 6.18 -1.71
CA GLU A 101 -8.65 6.62 -2.68
C GLU A 101 -8.88 8.14 -2.65
N THR A 102 -9.06 8.70 -1.45
CA THR A 102 -9.37 10.12 -1.29
C THR A 102 -8.26 11.00 -1.87
N MET A 103 -7.00 10.66 -1.57
CA MET A 103 -5.84 11.39 -2.09
C MET A 103 -5.72 11.28 -3.61
N ALA A 104 -6.02 10.11 -4.18
CA ALA A 104 -5.94 9.91 -5.61
C ALA A 104 -6.94 10.80 -6.38
N ILE A 105 -8.15 10.99 -5.83
CA ILE A 105 -9.23 11.76 -6.46
C ILE A 105 -8.98 13.27 -6.40
N GLU A 106 -8.33 13.78 -5.35
CA GLU A 106 -8.04 15.23 -5.21
C GLU A 106 -7.30 15.82 -6.41
N ASN A 107 -6.40 15.05 -7.02
CA ASN A 107 -5.69 15.45 -8.24
C ASN A 107 -5.32 14.27 -9.14
N VAL A 108 -6.34 13.60 -9.69
CA VAL A 108 -6.20 12.38 -10.52
C VAL A 108 -5.13 12.51 -11.61
N ASN A 109 -5.05 13.65 -12.30
CA ASN A 109 -4.09 13.84 -13.40
C ASN A 109 -2.64 13.90 -12.90
N LYS A 110 -2.37 14.64 -11.81
CA LYS A 110 -1.03 14.72 -11.22
C LYS A 110 -0.63 13.36 -10.66
N THR A 111 -1.54 12.71 -9.93
CA THR A 111 -1.36 11.37 -9.37
C THR A 111 -1.04 10.35 -10.47
N ALA A 112 -1.86 10.28 -11.53
CA ALA A 112 -1.63 9.36 -12.64
C ALA A 112 -0.27 9.59 -13.33
N SER A 113 0.15 10.85 -13.50
CA SER A 113 1.45 11.19 -14.08
C SER A 113 2.62 10.72 -13.21
N LEU A 114 2.54 10.90 -11.89
CA LEU A 114 3.57 10.43 -10.97
C LEU A 114 3.64 8.89 -10.94
N ILE A 115 2.48 8.23 -10.84
CA ILE A 115 2.39 6.75 -10.89
C ILE A 115 3.05 6.24 -12.17
N GLN A 116 2.70 6.79 -13.33
CA GLN A 116 3.26 6.34 -14.61
C GLN A 116 4.78 6.50 -14.67
N GLN A 117 5.32 7.60 -14.12
CA GLN A 117 6.76 7.83 -14.10
C GLN A 117 7.48 6.81 -13.20
N LEU A 118 6.95 6.54 -12.00
CA LEU A 118 7.53 5.55 -11.09
C LEU A 118 7.35 4.11 -11.60
N ARG A 119 6.24 3.80 -12.27
CA ARG A 119 6.05 2.51 -12.97
C ARG A 119 7.02 2.30 -14.12
N THR A 120 7.40 3.38 -14.82
CA THR A 120 8.42 3.31 -15.87
C THR A 120 9.80 2.95 -15.30
N LEU A 121 10.06 3.24 -14.02
CA LEU A 121 11.26 2.77 -13.33
C LEU A 121 11.19 1.31 -12.89
N GLY A 122 9.98 0.72 -12.85
CA GLY A 122 9.72 -0.66 -12.44
C GLY A 122 8.95 -0.80 -11.12
N CYS A 123 8.66 0.30 -10.40
CA CYS A 123 7.82 0.23 -9.19
C CYS A 123 6.37 -0.13 -9.52
N SER A 124 5.67 -0.72 -8.56
CA SER A 124 4.22 -0.95 -8.64
C SER A 124 3.43 0.08 -7.84
N PHE A 125 2.13 0.17 -8.07
CA PHE A 125 1.23 0.99 -7.25
C PHE A 125 -0.02 0.24 -6.80
N ALA A 126 -0.46 0.54 -5.57
CA ALA A 126 -1.73 0.11 -5.02
C ALA A 126 -2.62 1.33 -4.74
N LEU A 127 -3.91 1.18 -5.03
CA LEU A 127 -4.93 2.09 -4.53
C LEU A 127 -5.56 1.49 -3.26
N ASP A 128 -5.49 2.22 -2.17
CA ASP A 128 -5.90 1.80 -0.83
C ASP A 128 -7.29 2.32 -0.42
N ASP A 129 -7.90 1.64 0.56
CA ASP A 129 -9.22 1.94 1.11
C ASP A 129 -10.36 2.00 0.07
N PHE A 130 -10.25 1.25 -1.03
CA PHE A 130 -11.23 1.34 -2.13
C PHE A 130 -12.60 0.86 -1.66
N GLY A 131 -13.60 1.74 -1.79
CA GLY A 131 -14.99 1.47 -1.42
C GLY A 131 -15.46 2.18 -0.14
N SER A 132 -14.54 2.79 0.63
CA SER A 132 -14.86 3.48 1.89
C SER A 132 -15.53 4.86 1.73
N GLY A 133 -15.55 5.41 0.50
CA GLY A 133 -15.99 6.77 0.20
C GLY A 133 -16.91 6.91 -1.02
N MET A 134 -16.67 7.93 -1.84
CA MET A 134 -17.38 8.20 -3.11
C MET A 134 -16.86 7.30 -4.24
N SER A 135 -16.78 6.00 -3.99
CA SER A 135 -16.03 5.10 -4.84
C SER A 135 -16.68 4.92 -6.20
N SER A 136 -15.91 5.25 -7.23
CA SER A 136 -16.34 5.22 -8.62
C SER A 136 -15.25 4.62 -9.49
N PHE A 137 -15.56 3.50 -10.13
CA PHE A 137 -14.72 2.90 -11.16
C PHE A 137 -14.36 3.86 -12.30
N GLY A 138 -15.07 4.99 -12.42
CA GLY A 138 -14.81 6.02 -13.42
C GLY A 138 -13.41 6.63 -13.35
N TYR A 139 -12.91 6.94 -12.15
CA TYR A 139 -11.54 7.47 -12.01
C TYR A 139 -10.50 6.35 -12.03
N LEU A 140 -10.83 5.16 -11.49
CA LEU A 140 -9.93 4.00 -11.45
C LEU A 140 -9.42 3.65 -12.85
N LYS A 141 -10.27 3.76 -13.87
CA LYS A 141 -9.89 3.56 -15.28
C LYS A 141 -8.70 4.43 -15.75
N ASN A 142 -8.51 5.59 -15.13
CA ASN A 142 -7.45 6.54 -15.48
C ASN A 142 -6.25 6.48 -14.53
N LEU A 143 -6.34 5.70 -13.45
CA LEU A 143 -5.24 5.50 -12.51
C LEU A 143 -4.47 4.23 -12.89
N PRO A 144 -3.21 4.33 -13.32
CA PRO A 144 -2.45 3.19 -13.80
C PRO A 144 -1.87 2.39 -12.63
N VAL A 145 -2.71 1.86 -11.74
CA VAL A 145 -2.33 1.03 -10.57
C VAL A 145 -2.26 -0.45 -10.91
N ASP A 146 -1.48 -1.20 -10.14
CA ASP A 146 -1.28 -2.65 -10.29
C ASP A 146 -2.11 -3.45 -9.27
N TYR A 147 -2.40 -2.85 -8.12
CA TYR A 147 -3.19 -3.43 -7.03
C TYR A 147 -4.36 -2.53 -6.61
N LEU A 148 -5.46 -3.16 -6.21
CA LEU A 148 -6.62 -2.52 -5.60
C LEU A 148 -6.89 -3.16 -4.25
N LYS A 149 -6.72 -2.40 -3.16
CA LYS A 149 -6.99 -2.88 -1.80
C LYS A 149 -8.44 -2.54 -1.44
N ILE A 150 -9.21 -3.58 -1.11
CA ILE A 150 -10.63 -3.49 -0.77
C ILE A 150 -10.74 -3.23 0.73
N ASP A 151 -11.38 -2.11 1.08
CA ASP A 151 -11.51 -1.65 2.46
C ASP A 151 -12.19 -2.70 3.36
N GLY A 152 -11.71 -2.79 4.59
CA GLY A 152 -12.22 -3.72 5.60
C GLY A 152 -13.70 -3.56 5.95
N ILE A 153 -14.33 -2.43 5.62
CA ILE A 153 -15.77 -2.20 5.83
C ILE A 153 -16.64 -3.24 5.13
N PHE A 154 -16.20 -3.77 3.96
CA PHE A 154 -16.91 -4.85 3.27
C PHE A 154 -16.38 -6.24 3.64
N ILE A 155 -15.12 -6.34 4.05
CA ILE A 155 -14.48 -7.64 4.30
C ILE A 155 -14.88 -8.24 5.64
N LYS A 156 -15.03 -7.42 6.69
CA LYS A 156 -15.29 -7.90 8.06
C LYS A 156 -16.56 -8.73 8.18
N ASP A 157 -17.63 -8.30 7.52
CA ASP A 157 -18.96 -8.90 7.61
C ASP A 157 -19.33 -9.73 6.37
N ILE A 158 -18.38 -9.98 5.45
CA ILE A 158 -18.62 -10.62 4.15
C ILE A 158 -19.33 -11.99 4.24
N VAL A 159 -19.08 -12.73 5.31
CA VAL A 159 -19.68 -14.07 5.55
C VAL A 159 -21.15 -13.95 5.99
N GLN A 160 -21.51 -12.89 6.71
CA GLN A 160 -22.85 -12.72 7.27
C GLN A 160 -23.72 -11.74 6.48
N ASN A 161 -23.10 -10.86 5.69
CA ASN A 161 -23.77 -9.84 4.90
C ASN A 161 -23.60 -10.11 3.41
N ARG A 162 -24.68 -10.62 2.80
CA ARG A 162 -24.73 -10.88 1.36
C ARG A 162 -24.45 -9.63 0.52
N VAL A 163 -24.87 -8.44 0.98
CA VAL A 163 -24.63 -7.20 0.23
C VAL A 163 -23.14 -6.93 0.12
N ASP A 164 -22.39 -7.13 1.20
CA ASP A 164 -20.94 -6.91 1.20
C ASP A 164 -20.24 -7.91 0.28
N GLY A 165 -20.66 -9.19 0.30
CA GLY A 165 -20.15 -10.20 -0.64
C GLY A 165 -20.35 -9.82 -2.11
N GLU A 166 -21.54 -9.35 -2.49
CA GLU A 166 -21.84 -8.94 -3.87
C GLU A 166 -21.06 -7.67 -4.27
N ILE A 167 -20.80 -6.76 -3.32
CA ILE A 167 -19.93 -5.59 -3.55
C ILE A 167 -18.49 -6.03 -3.80
N VAL A 168 -17.93 -6.90 -2.95
CA VAL A 168 -16.57 -7.41 -3.09
C VAL A 168 -16.40 -8.17 -4.41
N GLU A 169 -17.38 -9.01 -4.79
CA GLU A 169 -17.37 -9.69 -6.09
C GLU A 169 -17.39 -8.71 -7.27
N ALA A 170 -18.22 -7.66 -7.20
CA ALA A 170 -18.27 -6.64 -8.23
C ALA A 170 -16.95 -5.87 -8.35
N ILE A 171 -16.34 -5.48 -7.23
CA ILE A 171 -15.02 -4.82 -7.20
C ILE A 171 -13.97 -5.73 -7.81
N ASN A 172 -13.91 -7.00 -7.38
CA ASN A 172 -12.96 -7.98 -7.89
C ASN A 172 -13.05 -8.15 -9.40
N ARG A 173 -14.27 -8.37 -9.90
CA ARG A 173 -14.53 -8.56 -11.33
C ARG A 173 -14.11 -7.34 -12.15
N VAL A 174 -14.43 -6.13 -11.70
CA VAL A 174 -14.06 -4.92 -12.45
C VAL A 174 -12.55 -4.69 -12.42
N ALA A 175 -11.88 -4.90 -11.29
CA ALA A 175 -10.44 -4.80 -11.16
C ALA A 175 -9.72 -5.76 -12.13
N HIS A 176 -10.13 -7.03 -12.17
CA HIS A 176 -9.56 -8.02 -13.09
C HIS A 176 -9.79 -7.69 -14.57
N VAL A 177 -10.96 -7.13 -14.93
CA VAL A 177 -11.21 -6.64 -16.30
C VAL A 177 -10.26 -5.50 -16.67
N MET A 178 -9.84 -4.68 -15.70
CA MET A 178 -8.83 -3.63 -15.88
C MET A 178 -7.39 -4.16 -15.80
N GLY A 179 -7.18 -5.45 -15.51
CA GLY A 179 -5.86 -6.05 -15.31
C GLY A 179 -5.21 -5.70 -13.97
N ILE A 180 -6.01 -5.31 -12.97
CA ILE A 180 -5.58 -4.92 -11.63
C ILE A 180 -5.81 -6.10 -10.68
N GLN A 181 -4.83 -6.44 -9.85
CA GLN A 181 -4.98 -7.50 -8.83
C GLN A 181 -5.68 -6.95 -7.58
N THR A 182 -6.46 -7.77 -6.88
CA THR A 182 -7.16 -7.35 -5.66
C THR A 182 -6.50 -7.85 -4.38
N VAL A 183 -6.54 -7.00 -3.35
CA VAL A 183 -6.10 -7.33 -1.99
C VAL A 183 -7.27 -7.07 -1.06
N ALA A 184 -7.73 -8.08 -0.33
CA ALA A 184 -8.74 -7.89 0.72
C ALA A 184 -8.07 -7.57 2.06
N GLU A 185 -8.48 -6.49 2.70
CA GLU A 185 -7.96 -6.09 4.00
C GLU A 185 -8.80 -6.59 5.18
N TYR A 186 -8.28 -6.44 6.40
CA TYR A 186 -8.98 -6.83 7.64
C TYR A 186 -9.47 -8.29 7.66
N VAL A 187 -8.72 -9.20 7.04
CA VAL A 187 -9.02 -10.63 7.06
C VAL A 187 -8.63 -11.22 8.41
N GLU A 188 -9.61 -11.41 9.31
CA GLU A 188 -9.38 -11.78 10.71
C GLU A 188 -9.50 -13.28 11.01
N ASN A 189 -10.11 -14.07 10.13
CA ASN A 189 -10.35 -15.49 10.37
C ASN A 189 -10.41 -16.33 9.07
N ASN A 190 -10.44 -17.65 9.24
CA ASN A 190 -10.44 -18.61 8.13
C ASN A 190 -11.74 -18.60 7.32
N ASP A 191 -12.88 -18.24 7.92
CA ASP A 191 -14.16 -18.23 7.21
C ASP A 191 -14.18 -17.11 6.17
N ILE A 192 -13.69 -15.92 6.54
CA ILE A 192 -13.46 -14.81 5.60
C ILE A 192 -12.49 -15.26 4.48
N LEU A 193 -11.38 -15.94 4.80
CA LEU A 193 -10.44 -16.43 3.78
C LEU A 193 -11.06 -17.41 2.79
N ILE A 194 -11.94 -18.29 3.26
CA ILE A 194 -12.64 -19.24 2.40
C ILE A 194 -13.57 -18.49 1.45
N GLU A 195 -14.31 -17.50 1.94
CA GLU A 195 -15.21 -16.68 1.13
C GLU A 195 -14.44 -15.87 0.08
N LEU A 196 -13.35 -15.20 0.47
CA LEU A 196 -12.54 -14.42 -0.48
C LEU A 196 -11.92 -15.30 -1.59
N LYS A 197 -11.52 -16.53 -1.25
CA LYS A 197 -11.05 -17.51 -2.25
C LYS A 197 -12.16 -17.97 -3.19
N SER A 198 -13.40 -18.08 -2.73
CA SER A 198 -14.53 -18.46 -3.57
C SER A 198 -14.86 -17.35 -4.58
N ILE A 199 -14.77 -16.08 -4.16
CA ILE A 199 -14.92 -14.89 -5.00
C ILE A 199 -13.75 -14.73 -5.99
N GLY A 200 -12.58 -15.26 -5.65
CA GLY A 200 -11.38 -15.20 -6.49
C GLY A 200 -10.53 -13.95 -6.24
N ILE A 201 -10.48 -13.46 -5.00
CA ILE A 201 -9.56 -12.39 -4.58
C ILE A 201 -8.10 -12.88 -4.67
N ASP A 202 -7.18 -12.04 -5.18
CA ASP A 202 -5.78 -12.45 -5.41
C ASP A 202 -4.96 -12.55 -4.11
N TYR A 203 -5.13 -11.58 -3.21
CA TYR A 203 -4.36 -11.49 -1.97
C TYR A 203 -5.23 -11.14 -0.77
N ALA A 204 -4.79 -11.54 0.42
CA ALA A 204 -5.47 -11.27 1.67
C ALA A 204 -4.48 -10.70 2.70
N GLN A 205 -4.95 -9.72 3.46
CA GLN A 205 -4.22 -9.09 4.53
C GLN A 205 -5.12 -8.93 5.77
N GLY A 206 -4.57 -9.26 6.94
CA GLY A 206 -5.26 -9.07 8.20
C GLY A 206 -4.69 -9.95 9.31
N TYR A 207 -5.22 -9.80 10.52
CA TYR A 207 -4.70 -10.53 11.69
C TYR A 207 -4.92 -12.04 11.63
N GLY A 208 -5.84 -12.52 10.79
CA GLY A 208 -6.00 -13.94 10.47
C GLY A 208 -4.86 -14.49 9.60
N ILE A 209 -4.12 -13.62 8.89
CA ILE A 209 -2.91 -13.95 8.15
C ILE A 209 -1.68 -13.82 9.04
N ALA A 210 -1.41 -12.59 9.50
CA ALA A 210 -0.28 -12.27 10.37
C ALA A 210 -0.51 -10.91 11.02
N LYS A 211 -0.02 -10.75 12.25
CA LYS A 211 0.02 -9.44 12.90
C LYS A 211 1.26 -8.65 12.45
N PRO A 212 1.21 -7.31 12.42
CA PRO A 212 2.39 -6.48 12.19
C PRO A 212 3.51 -6.87 13.15
N ALA A 213 4.71 -7.03 12.59
CA ALA A 213 5.92 -7.39 13.32
C ALA A 213 7.08 -6.46 12.90
N PRO A 214 8.12 -6.30 13.75
CA PRO A 214 9.33 -5.60 13.35
C PRO A 214 9.96 -6.21 12.10
N LEU A 215 10.62 -5.39 11.29
CA LEU A 215 11.47 -5.86 10.19
C LEU A 215 12.58 -6.77 10.75
N GLN A 216 12.76 -7.95 10.14
CA GLN A 216 13.75 -8.97 10.50
C GLN A 216 14.64 -9.31 9.31
#